data_AF-A0A7Z1R2A5-F1
#
_entry.id   AF-A0A7Z1R2A5-F1
#
_cell.length_a   1.000
_cell.length_b   1.000
_cell.length_c   1.000
_cell.angle_alpha   90.00
_cell.angle_beta   90.00
_cell.angle_gamma   90.00
#
_symmetry.space_group_name_H-M   'P 1'
#
loop_
_entity.id
_entity.type
_entity.pdbx_description
1 polymer ?
#
loop_
_entity_poly.entity_id
_entity_poly.type
_entity_poly.pdbx_seq_one_letter_code
_entity_poly.pdbx_strand_id
1 'polypeptide(L)' 'MPQLHLYVPKEIASEIARRAQSRGLSVSRFLADLVRREVAGGWPERYFDEVAGGWVGEPLERPDQGSYELREEL' A
#
# COMPACT_ATOMS: atom_id res chain seq x y z
N MET A 1 16.25 -10.69 -5.52
CA MET A 1 15.13 -10.07 -6.25
C MET A 1 15.28 -10.37 -7.73
N PRO A 2 14.19 -10.63 -8.47
CA PRO A 2 14.27 -10.76 -9.92
C PRO A 2 14.70 -9.43 -10.56
N GLN A 3 15.51 -9.50 -11.62
CA GLN A 3 15.93 -8.34 -12.40
C GLN A 3 15.12 -8.28 -13.69
N LEU A 4 14.56 -7.10 -14.00
CA LEU A 4 13.78 -6.87 -15.22
C LEU A 4 14.57 -5.99 -16.18
N HIS A 5 14.55 -6.34 -17.46
CA HIS A 5 15.11 -5.55 -18.55
C HIS A 5 13.97 -5.08 -19.44
N LEU A 6 13.89 -3.77 -19.67
CA LEU A 6 12.83 -3.16 -20.48
C LEU A 6 13.44 -2.42 -21.67
N TYR A 7 12.85 -2.63 -22.83
CA TYR A 7 13.18 -1.88 -24.04
C TYR A 7 12.10 -0.82 -24.26
N VAL A 8 12.51 0.45 -24.22
CA VAL A 8 11.63 1.59 -24.44
C VAL A 8 12.32 2.60 -25.37
N PRO A 9 11.56 3.41 -26.13
CA PRO A 9 12.12 4.50 -26.92
C PRO A 9 12.93 5.48 -26.06
N LYS A 10 13.91 6.16 -26.67
CA LYS A 10 14.83 7.07 -25.99
C LYS A 10 14.10 8.21 -25.28
N GLU A 11 13.01 8.68 -25.88
CA GLU A 11 12.18 9.77 -25.38
C GLU A 11 11.51 9.36 -24.06
N ILE A 12 11.03 8.11 -23.99
CA ILE A 12 10.43 7.53 -22.78
C ILE A 12 11.49 7.36 -21.69
N ALA A 13 12.66 6.82 -22.04
CA ALA A 13 13.77 6.67 -21.09
C ALA A 13 14.21 8.03 -20.50
N SER A 14 14.25 9.06 -21.35
CA SER A 14 14.63 10.43 -20.94
C SER A 14 13.59 11.03 -19.99
N GLU A 15 12.31 10.84 -20.29
CA GLU A 15 11.21 11.31 -19.43
C GLU A 15 11.19 10.59 -18.07
N ILE A 16 11.45 9.28 -18.04
CA ILE A 16 11.58 8.52 -16.79
C ILE A 16 12.73 9.08 -15.93
N ALA A 17 13.90 9.30 -16.54
CA ALA A 17 15.05 9.87 -15.84
C ALA A 17 14.76 11.26 -15.27
N ARG A 18 14.09 12.13 -16.06
CA ARG A 18 13.68 13.47 -15.63
C ARG A 18 12.73 13.42 -14.43
N ARG A 19 11.73 12.54 -14.44
CA ARG A 19 10.77 12.36 -13.33
C ARG A 19 11.41 11.75 -12.08
N ALA A 20 12.37 10.84 -12.24
CA ALA A 20 13.11 10.28 -11.12
C ALA A 20 13.96 11.38 -10.45
N GLN A 21 14.67 12.18 -11.25
CA GLN A 21 15.52 13.27 -10.76
C GLN A 21 14.73 14.36 -10.04
N SER A 22 13.56 14.76 -10.56
CA SER A 22 12.72 15.76 -9.90
C SER A 22 12.19 15.33 -8.53
N ARG A 23 12.23 14.02 -8.24
CA ARG A 23 11.86 13.43 -6.94
C ARG A 23 13.08 13.03 -6.09
N GLY A 24 14.31 13.30 -6.56
CA GLY A 24 15.53 12.87 -5.88
C GLY A 24 15.74 11.36 -5.83
N LEU A 25 15.15 10.61 -6.77
CA LEU A 25 15.22 9.15 -6.84
C LEU A 25 16.11 8.68 -7.99
N SER A 26 16.72 7.50 -7.85
CA SER A 26 17.33 6.79 -8.97
C SER A 26 16.25 6.25 -9.92
N VAL A 27 16.61 6.04 -11.20
CA VAL A 27 15.69 5.46 -12.20
C VAL A 27 15.15 4.11 -11.73
N SER A 28 16.02 3.23 -11.21
CA SER A 28 15.62 1.90 -10.73
C SER A 28 14.63 1.99 -9.56
N ARG A 29 14.84 2.92 -8.61
CA ARG A 29 13.92 3.09 -7.48
C ARG A 29 12.59 3.68 -7.94
N PHE A 30 12.62 4.68 -8.82
CA PHE A 30 11.42 5.27 -9.40
C PHE A 30 10.58 4.22 -10.15
N LEU A 31 11.21 3.38 -10.98
CA LEU A 31 10.52 2.30 -11.69
C LEU A 31 9.98 1.23 -10.73
N ALA A 32 10.74 0.85 -9.70
CA ALA A 32 10.25 -0.09 -8.69
C ALA A 32 9.00 0.45 -7.96
N ASP A 33 8.99 1.73 -7.59
CA ASP A 33 7.84 2.36 -6.95
C ASP A 33 6.64 2.46 -7.89
N LEU A 34 6.88 2.76 -9.17
CA LEU A 34 5.82 2.81 -10.20
C LEU A 34 5.20 1.42 -10.40
N VAL A 35 6.03 0.40 -10.62
CA VAL A 35 5.58 -0.98 -10.78
C VAL A 35 4.84 -1.47 -9.53
N ARG A 36 5.33 -1.14 -8.32
CA ARG A 36 4.63 -1.49 -7.09
C ARG A 36 3.24 -0.83 -7.02
N ARG A 37 3.12 0.45 -7.39
CA ARG A 37 1.82 1.14 -7.40
C ARG A 37 0.82 0.56 -8.40
N GLU A 38 1.29 0.16 -9.58
CA GLU A 38 0.42 -0.34 -10.65
C GLU A 38 0.09 -1.83 -10.52
N VAL A 39 1.03 -2.63 -10.00
CA VAL A 39 0.91 -4.10 -9.94
C VAL A 39 0.48 -4.60 -8.56
N ALA A 40 0.84 -3.91 -7.48
CA ALA A 40 0.33 -4.26 -6.16
C ALA A 40 -1.13 -3.81 -6.08
N GLY A 41 -2.03 -4.70 -6.52
CA GLY A 41 -3.44 -4.59 -6.19
C GLY A 41 -3.61 -4.68 -4.67
N GLY A 42 -4.43 -3.80 -4.12
CA GLY A 42 -4.71 -3.74 -2.68
C GLY A 42 -4.16 -2.49 -2.02
N TRP A 43 -4.30 -2.44 -0.70
CA TRP A 43 -3.88 -1.30 0.10
C TRP A 43 -2.35 -1.32 0.33
N PRO A 44 -1.70 -0.15 0.44
CA PRO A 44 -0.29 -0.07 0.83
C PRO A 44 0.00 -0.89 2.09
N GLU A 45 1.24 -1.34 2.23
CA GLU A 45 1.70 -1.98 3.46
C GLU A 45 1.45 -1.03 4.64
N ARG A 46 0.84 -1.56 5.71
CA ARG A 46 0.43 -0.81 6.91
C ARG A 46 -0.66 0.24 6.72
N TYR A 47 -1.36 0.22 5.58
CA TYR A 47 -2.45 1.17 5.32
C TYR A 47 -3.54 1.16 6.40
N PHE A 48 -3.90 -0.01 6.94
CA PHE A 48 -4.89 -0.12 8.02
C PHE A 48 -4.32 0.10 9.42
N ASP A 49 -2.99 0.05 9.55
CA ASP A 49 -2.29 0.19 10.83
C ASP A 49 -1.91 1.66 11.10
N GLU A 50 -1.61 2.43 10.05
CA GLU A 50 -1.16 3.83 10.14
C GLU A 50 -2.24 4.83 9.66
N VAL A 51 -3.48 4.63 10.12
CA VAL A 51 -4.60 5.53 9.80
C VAL A 51 -4.69 6.70 10.77
N ALA A 52 -5.08 7.89 10.27
CA ALA A 52 -5.39 9.03 11.13
C ALA A 52 -6.58 8.69 12.06
N GLY A 53 -6.36 8.75 13.37
CA GLY A 53 -7.34 8.28 14.36
C GLY A 53 -7.30 6.76 14.62
N GLY A 54 -6.29 6.06 14.10
CA GLY A 54 -6.03 4.66 14.41
C GLY A 54 -5.75 4.45 15.89
N TRP A 55 -6.13 3.28 16.40
CA TRP A 55 -5.86 2.91 17.78
C TRP A 55 -4.36 2.72 18.00
N VAL A 56 -3.81 3.41 19.01
CA VAL A 56 -2.40 3.28 19.42
C VAL A 56 -2.38 2.72 20.83
N GLY A 57 -2.11 1.43 20.95
CA GLY A 57 -2.11 0.71 22.23
C GLY A 57 -2.18 -0.80 22.04
N GLU A 58 -2.44 -1.53 23.12
CA GLU A 58 -2.64 -2.98 23.08
C GLU A 58 -3.81 -3.35 22.16
N PRO A 59 -3.78 -4.52 21.49
CA PRO A 59 -4.87 -4.98 20.65
C PRO A 59 -6.21 -4.95 21.40
N LEU A 60 -7.25 -4.41 20.75
CA LEU A 60 -8.59 -4.42 21.32
C LEU A 60 -9.13 -5.85 21.34
N GLU A 61 -9.25 -6.42 22.54
CA GLU A 61 -9.90 -7.71 22.73
C GLU A 61 -11.40 -7.51 22.92
N ARG A 62 -12.21 -8.22 22.12
CA ARG A 62 -13.65 -8.24 22.33
C ARG A 62 -13.93 -9.06 23.60
N PRO A 63 -14.60 -8.49 24.62
CA PRO A 63 -14.97 -9.26 25.80
C PRO A 63 -16.03 -10.31 25.45
N ASP A 64 -16.17 -11.30 26.33
CA ASP A 64 -17.21 -12.32 26.21
C ASP A 64 -18.59 -11.67 26.05
N GLN A 65 -19.36 -12.15 25.06
CA GLN A 65 -20.62 -11.52 24.65
C GLN A 65 -21.81 -11.96 25.54
N GLY A 66 -21.61 -12.93 26.42
CA GLY A 66 -22.65 -13.44 27.30
C GLY A 66 -23.80 -14.11 26.54
N SER A 67 -24.95 -14.21 27.19
CA SER A 67 -26.16 -14.82 26.63
C SER A 67 -27.01 -13.81 25.85
N TYR A 68 -27.69 -14.30 24.82
CA TYR A 68 -28.65 -13.49 24.07
C TYR A 68 -29.83 -13.05 24.95
N GLU A 69 -30.39 -11.88 24.63
CA GLU A 69 -31.70 -11.46 25.12
C GLU A 69 -32.79 -12.40 24.57
N LEU A 70 -33.69 -12.86 25.44
CA LEU A 70 -34.90 -13.58 25.03
C LEU A 70 -36.03 -12.56 24.82
N ARG A 71 -36.54 -12.47 23.59
CA ARG A 71 -37.73 -11.65 23.25
C ARG A 71 -38.93 -12.56 23.01
N GLU A 72 -40.10 -12.11 23.43
CA GLU A 72 -41.36 -12.79 23.13
C GLU A 72 -41.62 -12.77 21.61
N GLU A 73 -42.10 -13.89 21.06
CA GLU A 73 -42.61 -13.93 19.69
C GLU A 73 -43.92 -13.15 19.61
N LEU A 74 -44.06 -12.32 18.57
CA LEU A 74 -45.24 -11.46 18.33
C LEU A 74 -46.45 -12.25 17.85
#